data_AF-A0A388K2Z9-F1
#
_entry.id   AF-A0A388K2Z9-F1
#
_cell.length_a   1.000
_cell.length_b   1.000
_cell.length_c   1.000
_cell.angle_alpha   90.00
_cell.angle_beta   90.00
_cell.angle_gamma   90.00
#
_symmetry.space_group_name_H-M   'P 1'
#
loop_
_entity.id
_entity.type
_entity.pdbx_description
1 polymer ?
#
loop_
_entity_poly.entity_id
_entity_poly.type
_entity_poly.pdbx_seq_one_letter_code
_entity_poly.pdbx_strand_id
1 'polypeptide(L)'
;MVDGRAVKNLKIEAGIPKMTVIKTGASTDIQGDRNLDVSTAANEVIALTNAGIAGVLRKVILLPPEKAKKAEEEQLKQEVAQEAERIEQERRTCERTEKKHVDRQRRDAQRDAEIDKKLEIQLAIKTGTFSDRMEANLGPVLDFVRKAKAKKQVVHVPKDLGSSESETEEIRARTGSLMISEKRKRGLERVFDDSPLMLTPIKRTPQRTREKEAGTPGRITHSKAKVKTKLSPFVEKLKKSPTQPDKVAKLHVQWMILQSFDRCYPENLVLKRTDSGDGTSQFLGFEIRTKQTQAYLGCVQLVKNEESIWTDEKLIFKNGQSYSSWSSKQPKNVIMASYLHRINQNTTIRAEIPMRVLTVKCELRLKGFPEDAFERVLKSFAVDKDSIWKWTVDLLFPRAKE
;
A
#
# COMPACT_ATOMS: atom_id res chain seq x y z
N MET A 1 -25.43 -4.59 51.06
CA MET A 1 -25.14 -5.97 50.65
C MET A 1 -25.29 -6.05 49.14
N VAL A 2 -24.22 -5.83 48.38
CA VAL A 2 -24.15 -6.11 46.93
C VAL A 2 -22.74 -6.60 46.63
N ASP A 3 -22.67 -7.74 45.97
CA ASP A 3 -21.54 -8.66 45.90
C ASP A 3 -20.29 -8.09 45.21
N GLY A 4 -19.16 -8.21 45.91
CA GLY A 4 -17.82 -8.07 45.36
C GLY A 4 -17.46 -9.31 44.54
N ARG A 5 -17.47 -9.17 43.21
CA ARG A 5 -17.05 -10.25 42.30
C ARG A 5 -15.57 -10.06 41.93
N ALA A 6 -14.75 -10.95 42.49
CA ALA A 6 -13.30 -11.04 42.29
C ALA A 6 -12.93 -11.25 40.81
N VAL A 7 -12.00 -10.43 40.32
CA VAL A 7 -11.38 -10.59 38.99
C VAL A 7 -10.28 -11.64 39.12
N LYS A 8 -10.51 -12.83 38.57
CA LYS A 8 -9.51 -13.90 38.46
C LYS A 8 -8.54 -13.57 37.32
N ASN A 9 -7.24 -13.56 37.64
CA ASN A 9 -6.14 -13.43 36.70
C ASN A 9 -6.15 -14.60 35.71
N LEU A 10 -6.47 -14.35 34.43
CA LEU A 10 -6.23 -15.29 33.35
C LEU A 10 -4.76 -15.22 32.93
N LYS A 11 -4.01 -16.26 33.30
CA LYS A 11 -2.65 -16.51 32.83
C LYS A 11 -2.77 -17.22 31.48
N ILE A 12 -2.48 -16.51 30.39
CA ILE A 12 -2.43 -17.08 29.03
C ILE A 12 -1.03 -17.67 28.85
N GLU A 13 -0.91 -18.99 28.99
CA GLU A 13 0.29 -19.73 28.60
C GLU A 13 0.27 -19.98 27.09
N ALA A 14 1.15 -19.27 26.37
CA ALA A 14 1.36 -19.48 24.95
C ALA A 14 2.14 -20.80 24.74
N GLY A 15 1.42 -21.86 24.39
CA GLY A 15 1.98 -23.13 23.94
C GLY A 15 2.66 -22.97 22.58
N ILE A 16 4.00 -23.00 22.57
CA ILE A 16 4.81 -23.06 21.36
C ILE A 16 4.76 -24.51 20.83
N PRO A 17 4.27 -24.78 19.61
CA PRO A 17 4.33 -26.12 19.04
C PRO A 17 5.78 -26.47 18.66
N LYS A 18 6.30 -27.55 19.25
CA LYS A 18 7.57 -28.17 18.87
C LYS A 18 7.40 -28.83 17.50
N MET A 19 8.10 -28.34 16.48
CA MET A 19 8.19 -29.02 15.19
C MET A 19 9.15 -30.21 15.29
N THR A 20 8.62 -31.41 15.09
CA THR A 20 9.35 -32.65 14.97
C THR A 20 10.01 -32.73 13.59
N VAL A 21 11.33 -32.91 13.56
CA VAL A 21 12.11 -33.11 12.34
C VAL A 21 11.91 -34.54 11.85
N ILE A 22 11.24 -34.71 10.71
CA ILE A 22 11.16 -35.99 10.01
C ILE A 22 12.39 -36.10 9.10
N LYS A 23 13.35 -36.95 9.47
CA LYS A 23 14.45 -37.40 8.61
C LYS A 23 13.92 -38.47 7.65
N THR A 24 13.87 -38.17 6.37
CA THR A 24 13.74 -39.20 5.32
C THR A 24 15.13 -39.62 4.87
N GLY A 25 15.65 -40.67 5.49
CA GLY A 25 16.79 -41.44 5.00
C GLY A 25 16.26 -42.67 4.27
N ALA A 26 16.41 -42.69 2.94
CA ALA A 26 16.25 -43.88 2.13
C ALA A 26 17.62 -44.20 1.54
N SER A 27 18.30 -45.19 2.12
CA SER A 27 19.49 -45.84 1.56
C SER A 27 19.18 -47.33 1.54
N THR A 28 19.02 -47.87 0.35
CA THR A 28 18.78 -49.29 0.11
C THR A 28 20.10 -50.03 0.10
N ASP A 29 20.29 -50.88 1.11
CA ASP A 29 21.28 -51.94 1.14
C ASP A 29 20.82 -53.10 0.24
N ILE A 30 21.58 -53.43 -0.80
CA ILE A 30 21.56 -54.74 -1.46
C ILE A 30 23.00 -55.12 -1.87
N GLN A 31 23.61 -55.93 -1.00
CA GLN A 31 24.13 -57.27 -1.34
C GLN A 31 25.43 -57.43 -2.17
N GLY A 32 26.34 -58.22 -1.59
CA GLY A 32 26.98 -59.30 -2.34
C GLY A 32 28.51 -59.26 -2.39
N ASP A 33 29.16 -59.57 -1.28
CA ASP A 33 30.56 -60.03 -1.29
C ASP A 33 30.67 -61.38 -2.00
N ARG A 34 31.34 -61.38 -3.17
CA ARG A 34 32.08 -62.54 -3.68
C ARG A 34 33.43 -62.05 -4.19
N ASN A 35 34.44 -62.20 -3.34
CA ASN A 35 35.84 -62.17 -3.69
C ASN A 35 36.14 -63.26 -4.72
N LEU A 36 36.62 -62.86 -5.89
CA LEU A 36 37.37 -63.73 -6.79
C LEU A 36 38.52 -62.94 -7.41
N ASP A 37 39.69 -63.42 -7.06
CA ASP A 37 41.05 -63.06 -7.38
C ASP A 37 41.30 -62.86 -8.89
N VAL A 38 41.41 -61.61 -9.35
CA VAL A 38 41.90 -61.24 -10.70
C VAL A 38 42.66 -59.91 -10.64
N SER A 39 43.78 -59.84 -9.91
CA SER A 39 44.55 -58.58 -9.76
C SER A 39 45.91 -58.52 -10.44
N THR A 40 46.37 -59.57 -11.13
CA THR A 40 47.75 -59.59 -11.67
C THR A 40 47.84 -59.31 -13.17
N ALA A 41 46.81 -59.59 -13.97
CA ALA A 41 46.86 -59.39 -15.43
C ALA A 41 46.45 -57.98 -15.92
N ALA A 42 45.72 -57.20 -15.11
CA ALA A 42 45.25 -55.87 -15.50
C ALA A 42 46.32 -54.77 -15.38
N ASN A 43 47.36 -54.99 -14.56
CA ASN A 43 48.39 -53.98 -14.29
C ASN A 43 49.46 -53.89 -15.39
N GLU A 44 49.69 -54.94 -16.17
CA GLU A 44 50.65 -54.89 -17.30
C GLU A 44 50.10 -54.16 -18.54
N VAL A 45 48.79 -54.19 -18.76
CA VAL A 45 48.14 -53.49 -19.90
C VAL A 45 48.09 -51.97 -19.69
N ILE A 46 48.04 -51.50 -18.45
CA ILE A 46 48.07 -50.06 -18.10
C ILE A 46 49.48 -49.48 -18.26
N ALA A 47 50.55 -50.27 -18.05
CA ALA A 47 51.91 -49.80 -18.23
C ALA A 47 52.30 -49.57 -19.71
N LEU A 48 51.81 -50.42 -20.63
CA LEU A 48 52.09 -50.31 -22.07
C LEU A 48 51.32 -49.17 -22.75
N THR A 49 50.14 -48.80 -22.26
CA THR A 49 49.36 -47.68 -22.79
C THR A 49 49.91 -46.31 -22.37
N ASN A 50 50.50 -46.19 -21.18
CA ASN A 50 51.09 -44.94 -20.70
C ASN A 50 52.40 -44.56 -21.42
N ALA A 51 53.20 -45.53 -21.88
CA ALA A 51 54.43 -45.27 -22.64
C ALA A 51 54.17 -44.71 -24.05
N GLY A 52 53.11 -45.17 -24.72
CA GLY A 52 52.70 -44.66 -26.04
C GLY A 52 52.16 -43.23 -25.99
N ILE A 53 51.40 -42.89 -24.94
CA ILE A 53 50.81 -41.55 -24.76
C ILE A 53 51.89 -40.50 -24.48
N ALA A 54 52.94 -40.84 -23.73
CA ALA A 54 54.05 -39.92 -23.43
C ALA A 54 54.94 -39.57 -24.65
N GLY A 55 54.92 -40.39 -25.70
CA GLY A 55 55.61 -40.11 -26.97
C GLY A 55 54.84 -39.16 -27.88
N VAL A 56 53.51 -39.28 -27.93
CA VAL A 56 52.63 -38.41 -28.73
C VAL A 56 52.54 -37.01 -28.11
N LEU A 57 52.49 -36.90 -26.78
CA LEU A 57 52.45 -35.61 -26.08
C LEU A 57 53.72 -34.76 -26.27
N ARG A 58 54.89 -35.37 -26.49
CA ARG A 58 56.14 -34.61 -26.74
C ARG A 58 56.24 -33.98 -28.11
N LYS A 59 55.49 -34.49 -29.10
CA LYS A 59 55.51 -33.95 -30.48
C LYS A 59 54.52 -32.82 -30.73
N VAL A 60 53.53 -32.62 -29.83
CA VAL A 60 52.50 -31.57 -29.94
C VAL A 60 52.93 -30.24 -29.27
N ILE A 61 53.99 -30.23 -28.45
CA ILE A 61 54.40 -29.06 -27.64
C ILE A 61 55.35 -28.08 -28.37
N LEU A 62 55.75 -28.34 -29.62
CA LEU A 62 56.70 -27.49 -30.36
C LEU A 62 56.07 -26.73 -31.54
N LEU A 63 54.83 -26.27 -31.39
CA LEU A 63 54.28 -25.22 -32.26
C LEU A 63 54.62 -23.84 -31.64
N PRO A 64 55.24 -22.91 -32.40
CA PRO A 64 55.78 -21.67 -31.86
C PRO A 64 54.66 -20.77 -31.29
N PRO A 65 54.70 -20.41 -29.99
CA PRO A 65 53.61 -19.71 -29.29
C PRO A 65 53.44 -18.22 -29.66
N GLU A 66 54.23 -17.68 -30.59
CA GLU A 66 54.23 -16.24 -30.87
C GLU A 66 53.07 -15.77 -31.76
N LYS A 67 52.56 -16.63 -32.64
CA LYS A 67 51.41 -16.28 -33.51
C LYS A 67 50.06 -16.43 -32.82
N ALA A 68 49.96 -17.35 -31.83
CA ALA A 68 48.75 -17.53 -31.04
C ALA A 68 48.50 -16.33 -30.10
N LYS A 69 49.55 -15.82 -29.45
CA LYS A 69 49.46 -14.67 -28.53
C LYS A 69 48.98 -13.38 -29.23
N LYS A 70 49.36 -13.15 -30.49
CA LYS A 70 48.92 -11.97 -31.25
C LYS A 70 47.44 -12.06 -31.66
N ALA A 71 46.94 -13.25 -31.97
CA ALA A 71 45.53 -13.44 -32.30
C ALA A 71 44.62 -13.29 -31.07
N GLU A 72 45.05 -13.78 -29.91
CA GLU A 72 44.32 -13.61 -28.64
C GLU A 72 44.28 -12.14 -28.18
N GLU A 73 45.38 -11.41 -28.32
CA GLU A 73 45.42 -9.98 -27.98
C GLU A 73 44.49 -9.13 -28.88
N GLU A 74 44.38 -9.48 -30.16
CA GLU A 74 43.48 -8.79 -31.10
C GLU A 74 42.00 -9.09 -30.80
N GLN A 75 41.67 -10.34 -30.44
CA GLN A 75 40.32 -10.70 -29.99
C GLN A 75 39.92 -9.96 -28.71
N LEU A 76 40.84 -9.89 -27.73
CA LEU A 76 40.60 -9.14 -26.50
C LEU A 76 40.36 -7.65 -26.77
N LYS A 77 41.10 -7.03 -27.71
CA LYS A 77 40.88 -5.64 -28.10
C LYS A 77 39.52 -5.43 -28.78
N GLN A 78 39.05 -6.39 -29.58
CA GLN A 78 37.73 -6.31 -30.21
C GLN A 78 36.60 -6.47 -29.18
N GLU A 79 36.71 -7.40 -28.23
CA GLU A 79 35.72 -7.58 -27.18
C GLU A 79 35.61 -6.34 -26.27
N VAL A 80 36.75 -5.76 -25.88
CA VAL A 80 36.78 -4.51 -25.08
C VAL A 80 36.13 -3.34 -25.84
N ALA A 81 36.36 -3.24 -27.15
CA ALA A 81 35.74 -2.21 -27.97
C ALA A 81 34.21 -2.39 -28.10
N GLN A 82 33.74 -3.62 -28.30
CA GLN A 82 32.31 -3.94 -28.39
C GLN A 82 31.59 -3.73 -27.06
N GLU A 83 32.22 -4.10 -25.94
CA GLU A 83 31.64 -3.89 -24.62
C GLU A 83 31.57 -2.40 -24.26
N ALA A 84 32.60 -1.61 -24.61
CA ALA A 84 32.56 -0.15 -24.45
C ALA A 84 31.43 0.50 -25.26
N GLU A 85 31.15 0.01 -26.47
CA GLU A 85 30.02 0.49 -27.27
C GLU A 85 28.66 0.16 -26.63
N ARG A 86 28.50 -1.05 -26.08
CA ARG A 86 27.28 -1.44 -25.36
C ARG A 86 27.03 -0.57 -24.14
N ILE A 87 28.07 -0.32 -23.34
CA ILE A 87 27.98 0.53 -22.14
C ILE A 87 27.57 1.96 -22.53
N GLU A 88 28.11 2.52 -23.61
CA GLU A 88 27.75 3.86 -24.08
C GLU A 88 26.32 3.91 -24.64
N GLN A 89 25.86 2.87 -25.33
CA GLN A 89 24.47 2.77 -25.78
C GLN A 89 23.49 2.70 -24.60
N GLU A 90 23.81 1.89 -23.59
CA GLU A 90 23.01 1.79 -22.36
C GLU A 90 22.94 3.14 -21.64
N ARG A 91 24.09 3.82 -21.47
CA ARG A 91 24.16 5.16 -20.87
C ARG A 91 23.28 6.16 -21.59
N ARG A 92 23.29 6.18 -22.93
CA ARG A 92 22.43 7.06 -23.74
C ARG A 92 20.95 6.77 -23.56
N THR A 93 20.56 5.50 -23.35
CA THR A 93 19.15 5.17 -23.09
C THR A 93 18.72 5.58 -21.69
N CYS A 94 19.57 5.39 -20.68
CA CYS A 94 19.34 5.86 -19.31
C CYS A 94 19.24 7.40 -19.24
N GLU A 95 20.12 8.13 -19.91
CA GLU A 95 20.04 9.60 -19.96
C GLU A 95 18.76 10.08 -20.65
N ARG A 96 18.28 9.38 -21.68
CA ARG A 96 17.02 9.70 -22.36
C ARG A 96 15.80 9.45 -21.47
N THR A 97 15.79 8.41 -20.66
CA THR A 97 14.69 8.15 -19.73
C THR A 97 14.71 9.12 -18.56
N GLU A 98 15.88 9.46 -18.03
CA GLU A 98 16.05 10.46 -16.98
C GLU A 98 15.57 11.84 -17.43
N LYS A 99 15.98 12.31 -18.61
CA LYS A 99 15.48 13.57 -19.20
C LYS A 99 13.96 13.58 -19.33
N LYS A 100 13.34 12.48 -19.77
CA LYS A 100 11.87 12.35 -19.85
C LYS A 100 11.20 12.43 -18.48
N HIS A 101 11.83 11.89 -17.44
CA HIS A 101 11.31 11.97 -16.07
C HIS A 101 11.38 13.40 -15.53
N VAL A 102 12.49 14.10 -15.73
CA VAL A 102 12.67 15.51 -15.33
C VAL A 102 11.67 16.42 -16.07
N ASP A 103 11.51 16.24 -17.39
CA ASP A 103 10.54 17.01 -18.18
C ASP A 103 9.09 16.74 -17.78
N ARG A 104 8.77 15.51 -17.34
CA ARG A 104 7.45 15.18 -16.79
C ARG A 104 7.24 15.89 -15.45
N GLN A 105 8.20 15.82 -14.55
CA GLN A 105 8.13 16.52 -13.26
C GLN A 105 7.97 18.03 -13.42
N ARG A 106 8.68 18.65 -14.37
CA ARG A 106 8.56 20.08 -14.66
C ARG A 106 7.15 20.45 -15.15
N ARG A 107 6.56 19.63 -16.03
CA ARG A 107 5.19 19.84 -16.51
C ARG A 107 4.15 19.67 -15.40
N ASP A 108 4.36 18.71 -14.50
CA ASP A 108 3.47 18.48 -13.37
C ASP A 108 3.53 19.66 -12.39
N ALA A 109 4.72 20.13 -12.03
CA ALA A 109 4.91 21.32 -11.20
C ALA A 109 4.28 22.58 -11.84
N GLN A 110 4.32 22.71 -13.16
CA GLN A 110 3.67 23.81 -13.87
C GLN A 110 2.14 23.73 -13.79
N ARG A 111 1.56 22.52 -13.92
CA ARG A 111 0.12 22.32 -13.76
C ARG A 111 -0.34 22.62 -12.34
N ASP A 112 0.45 22.23 -11.34
CA ASP A 112 0.15 22.50 -9.93
C ASP A 112 0.16 24.01 -9.65
N ALA A 113 1.16 24.75 -10.17
CA ALA A 113 1.20 26.20 -10.06
C ALA A 113 0.03 26.90 -10.79
N GLU A 114 -0.47 26.34 -11.89
CA GLU A 114 -1.67 26.86 -12.57
C GLU A 114 -2.94 26.64 -11.75
N ILE A 115 -3.08 25.47 -11.12
CA ILE A 115 -4.21 25.15 -10.24
C ILE A 115 -4.21 26.08 -9.02
N ASP A 116 -3.05 26.31 -8.41
CA ASP A 116 -2.90 27.19 -7.25
C ASP A 116 -3.29 28.64 -7.58
N LYS A 117 -2.83 29.17 -8.71
CA LYS A 117 -3.25 30.50 -9.21
C LYS A 117 -4.76 30.58 -9.44
N LYS A 118 -5.38 29.55 -10.02
CA LYS A 118 -6.84 29.53 -10.22
C LYS A 118 -7.60 29.51 -8.89
N LEU A 119 -7.08 28.78 -7.91
CA LEU A 119 -7.65 28.71 -6.57
C LEU A 119 -7.54 30.08 -5.86
N GLU A 120 -6.38 30.73 -5.92
CA GLU A 120 -6.15 32.06 -5.37
C GLU A 120 -7.10 33.12 -5.97
N ILE A 121 -7.24 33.13 -7.30
CA ILE A 121 -8.19 34.04 -7.99
C ILE A 121 -9.63 33.77 -7.53
N GLN A 122 -10.05 32.50 -7.43
CA GLN A 122 -11.39 32.17 -6.96
C GLN A 122 -11.63 32.59 -5.50
N LEU A 123 -10.62 32.42 -4.63
CA LEU A 123 -10.66 32.89 -3.25
C LEU A 123 -10.80 34.42 -3.19
N ALA A 124 -10.03 35.16 -3.97
CA ALA A 124 -10.12 36.61 -4.04
C ALA A 124 -11.51 37.09 -4.51
N ILE A 125 -12.07 36.46 -5.55
CA ILE A 125 -13.43 36.77 -6.04
C ILE A 125 -14.48 36.48 -4.96
N LYS A 126 -14.43 35.29 -4.33
CA LYS A 126 -15.39 34.93 -3.28
C LYS A 126 -15.29 35.84 -2.06
N THR A 127 -14.08 36.19 -1.62
CA THR A 127 -13.87 37.10 -0.50
C THR A 127 -14.33 38.52 -0.84
N GLY A 128 -14.11 39.01 -2.07
CA GLY A 128 -14.62 40.30 -2.53
C GLY A 128 -16.16 40.36 -2.47
N THR A 129 -16.82 39.40 -3.13
CA THR A 129 -18.30 39.33 -3.12
C THR A 129 -18.90 39.14 -1.72
N PHE A 130 -18.18 38.46 -0.81
CA PHE A 130 -18.60 38.32 0.58
C PHE A 130 -18.49 39.65 1.34
N SER A 131 -17.39 40.38 1.18
CA SER A 131 -17.21 41.71 1.78
C SER A 131 -18.28 42.69 1.29
N ASP A 132 -18.54 42.73 -0.02
CA ASP A 132 -19.58 43.59 -0.61
C ASP A 132 -20.97 43.25 -0.04
N ARG A 133 -21.27 41.95 0.11
CA ARG A 133 -22.55 41.49 0.69
C ARG A 133 -22.64 41.81 2.18
N MET A 134 -21.55 41.70 2.94
CA MET A 134 -21.53 42.12 4.34
C MET A 134 -21.75 43.62 4.47
N GLU A 135 -21.07 44.43 3.65
CA GLU A 135 -21.21 45.88 3.65
C GLU A 135 -22.63 46.32 3.27
N ALA A 136 -23.24 45.70 2.26
CA ALA A 136 -24.62 46.01 1.88
C ALA A 136 -25.64 45.69 2.99
N ASN A 137 -25.44 44.59 3.74
CA ASN A 137 -26.38 44.16 4.79
C ASN A 137 -26.16 44.88 6.13
N LEU A 138 -24.89 45.14 6.48
CA LEU A 138 -24.52 45.72 7.77
C LEU A 138 -24.27 47.22 7.70
N GLY A 139 -23.99 47.78 6.52
CA GLY A 139 -23.76 49.20 6.30
C GLY A 139 -24.87 50.07 6.91
N PRO A 140 -26.16 49.82 6.62
CA PRO A 140 -27.25 50.58 7.21
C PRO A 140 -27.31 50.47 8.74
N VAL A 141 -27.02 49.29 9.29
CA VAL A 141 -27.02 49.04 10.75
C VAL A 141 -25.85 49.77 11.42
N LEU A 142 -24.66 49.71 10.83
CA LEU A 142 -23.46 50.39 11.33
C LEU A 142 -23.59 51.91 11.23
N ASP A 143 -24.21 52.43 10.18
CA ASP A 143 -24.56 53.84 10.05
C ASP A 143 -25.59 54.28 11.10
N PHE A 144 -26.57 53.42 11.40
CA PHE A 144 -27.53 53.67 12.47
C PHE A 144 -26.84 53.71 13.84
N VAL A 145 -25.92 52.78 14.11
CA VAL A 145 -25.11 52.76 15.34
C VAL A 145 -24.20 53.98 15.44
N ARG A 146 -23.55 54.41 14.34
CA ARG A 146 -22.75 55.65 14.33
C ARG A 146 -23.60 56.88 14.62
N LYS A 147 -24.78 57.00 14.01
CA LYS A 147 -25.71 58.11 14.24
C LYS A 147 -26.29 58.10 15.66
N ALA A 148 -26.57 56.91 16.20
CA ALA A 148 -27.09 56.74 17.56
C ALA A 148 -26.04 56.98 18.66
N LYS A 149 -24.75 56.79 18.38
CA LYS A 149 -23.66 57.02 19.35
C LYS A 149 -23.35 58.49 19.62
N ALA A 150 -23.89 59.43 18.84
CA ALA A 150 -23.69 60.87 19.07
C ALA A 150 -24.51 61.42 20.26
N LYS A 151 -25.48 60.66 20.78
CA LYS A 151 -26.24 61.02 21.97
C LYS A 151 -26.61 59.76 22.74
N LYS A 152 -25.80 59.32 23.70
CA LYS A 152 -26.33 58.51 24.80
C LYS A 152 -25.60 58.76 26.11
N GLN A 153 -26.30 59.58 26.89
CA GLN A 153 -26.39 59.59 28.33
C GLN A 153 -26.50 58.16 28.87
N VAL A 154 -25.68 57.88 29.87
CA VAL A 154 -25.59 56.61 30.61
C VAL A 154 -26.90 56.38 31.35
N VAL A 155 -27.66 55.36 30.95
CA VAL A 155 -28.79 54.84 31.71
C VAL A 155 -28.68 53.33 31.74
N HIS A 156 -28.57 52.83 32.96
CA HIS A 156 -28.56 51.42 33.39
C HIS A 156 -29.92 50.75 33.11
N VAL A 157 -30.03 49.42 33.30
CA VAL A 157 -31.25 48.56 33.52
C VAL A 157 -31.28 47.35 32.52
N PRO A 158 -31.79 46.15 32.87
CA PRO A 158 -31.07 45.07 33.54
C PRO A 158 -31.21 43.70 32.81
N LYS A 159 -30.62 42.66 33.43
CA LYS A 159 -30.81 41.23 33.17
C LYS A 159 -32.29 40.82 33.17
N ASP A 160 -32.72 40.06 32.17
CA ASP A 160 -33.35 38.72 32.30
C ASP A 160 -34.02 38.27 30.99
N LEU A 161 -34.25 36.94 30.90
CA LEU A 161 -35.09 36.19 29.93
C LEU A 161 -34.43 35.86 28.58
N GLY A 162 -34.60 34.67 28.01
CA GLY A 162 -35.43 33.53 28.37
C GLY A 162 -35.25 32.46 27.30
N SER A 163 -35.12 31.21 27.73
CA SER A 163 -34.94 30.01 26.90
C SER A 163 -36.11 29.79 25.95
N SER A 164 -35.84 29.67 24.64
CA SER A 164 -36.81 29.34 23.60
C SER A 164 -36.52 27.94 23.06
N GLU A 165 -37.32 26.96 23.50
CA GLU A 165 -37.17 25.52 23.25
C GLU A 165 -38.37 24.97 22.45
N SER A 166 -38.95 25.77 21.54
CA SER A 166 -40.25 25.49 20.91
C SER A 166 -40.20 25.04 19.43
N GLU A 167 -39.07 25.13 18.74
CA GLU A 167 -39.05 24.94 17.26
C GLU A 167 -38.82 23.49 16.80
N THR A 168 -38.37 22.58 17.67
CA THR A 168 -38.05 21.20 17.26
C THR A 168 -39.24 20.25 17.21
N GLU A 169 -40.37 20.61 17.84
CA GLU A 169 -41.53 19.71 17.92
C GLU A 169 -42.41 19.77 16.66
N GLU A 170 -42.45 20.91 15.96
CA GLU A 170 -43.24 21.10 14.73
C GLU A 170 -42.73 20.27 13.55
N ILE A 171 -41.41 20.10 13.42
CA ILE A 171 -40.79 19.33 12.33
C ILE A 171 -41.10 17.83 12.47
N ARG A 172 -41.24 17.33 13.70
CA ARG A 172 -41.54 15.93 13.98
C ARG A 172 -42.99 15.58 13.63
N ALA A 173 -43.92 16.51 13.83
CA ALA A 173 -45.33 16.35 13.44
C ALA A 173 -45.52 16.29 11.91
N ARG A 174 -44.81 17.10 11.13
CA ARG A 174 -44.95 17.11 9.66
C ARG A 174 -44.33 15.90 8.94
N THR A 175 -43.35 15.25 9.55
CA THR A 175 -42.61 14.15 8.90
C THR A 175 -43.33 12.79 8.98
N GLY A 176 -44.30 12.63 9.90
CA GLY A 176 -45.06 11.38 10.07
C GLY A 176 -46.03 11.03 8.92
N SER A 177 -46.30 11.95 7.99
CA SER A 177 -47.28 11.76 6.91
C SER A 177 -46.69 11.23 5.59
N LEU A 178 -45.38 10.99 5.49
CA LEU A 178 -44.73 10.53 4.25
C LEU A 178 -44.67 8.99 4.19
N MET A 179 -45.82 8.32 4.10
CA MET A 179 -45.88 6.91 3.72
C MET A 179 -45.75 6.76 2.20
N ILE A 180 -44.55 6.43 1.71
CA ILE A 180 -44.34 6.03 0.32
C ILE A 180 -44.76 4.55 0.19
N SER A 181 -46.04 4.30 -0.10
CA SER A 181 -46.60 2.96 -0.32
C SER A 181 -46.42 2.47 -1.77
N GLU A 182 -45.88 3.30 -2.66
CA GLU A 182 -45.84 3.00 -4.09
C GLU A 182 -44.54 2.28 -4.50
N LYS A 183 -44.55 0.95 -4.36
CA LYS A 183 -43.58 0.08 -5.04
C LYS A 183 -43.77 0.21 -6.55
N ARG A 184 -42.81 0.85 -7.21
CA ARG A 184 -42.71 0.87 -8.68
C ARG A 184 -42.72 -0.57 -9.21
N LYS A 185 -43.78 -0.93 -9.94
CA LYS A 185 -43.84 -2.15 -10.73
C LYS A 185 -42.76 -2.02 -11.80
N ARG A 186 -41.75 -2.89 -11.79
CA ARG A 186 -40.83 -3.05 -12.92
C ARG A 186 -41.69 -3.40 -14.13
N GLY A 187 -41.62 -2.59 -15.17
CA GLY A 187 -42.33 -2.83 -16.43
C GLY A 187 -41.90 -4.17 -17.05
N LEU A 188 -42.79 -4.71 -17.88
CA LEU A 188 -42.59 -5.92 -18.68
C LEU A 188 -41.26 -5.84 -19.43
N GLU A 189 -40.42 -6.86 -19.30
CA GLU A 189 -39.12 -6.95 -19.97
C GLU A 189 -39.26 -6.63 -21.47
N ARG A 190 -38.52 -5.62 -21.91
CA ARG A 190 -38.40 -5.29 -23.32
C ARG A 190 -37.56 -6.39 -23.98
N VAL A 191 -38.22 -7.28 -24.70
CA VAL A 191 -37.58 -8.28 -25.57
C VAL A 191 -36.76 -7.50 -26.60
N PHE A 192 -35.44 -7.61 -26.50
CA PHE A 192 -34.52 -7.10 -27.52
C PHE A 192 -34.38 -8.19 -28.58
N ASP A 193 -35.19 -8.10 -29.63
CA ASP A 193 -34.99 -8.89 -30.84
C ASP A 193 -33.72 -8.40 -31.56
N ASP A 194 -32.81 -9.34 -31.83
CA ASP A 194 -31.74 -9.28 -32.81
C ASP A 194 -30.88 -8.00 -32.87
N SER A 195 -30.10 -7.78 -31.82
CA SER A 195 -28.89 -6.94 -31.97
C SER A 195 -27.85 -7.68 -32.82
N PRO A 196 -27.41 -7.11 -33.95
CA PRO A 196 -26.49 -7.78 -34.87
C PRO A 196 -25.16 -8.12 -34.18
N LEU A 197 -24.64 -9.30 -34.49
CA LEU A 197 -23.33 -9.78 -34.07
C LEU A 197 -22.25 -8.77 -34.46
N MET A 198 -21.76 -8.00 -33.49
CA MET A 198 -20.59 -7.14 -33.70
C MET A 198 -19.36 -8.02 -33.96
N LEU A 199 -18.94 -8.07 -35.23
CA LEU A 199 -17.64 -8.57 -35.65
C LEU A 199 -16.55 -7.66 -35.08
N THR A 200 -16.04 -8.00 -33.90
CA THR A 200 -14.88 -7.30 -33.34
C THR A 200 -13.61 -7.75 -34.07
N PRO A 201 -12.73 -6.82 -34.48
CA PRO A 201 -11.53 -7.16 -35.23
C PRO A 201 -10.58 -8.05 -34.40
N ILE A 202 -10.11 -9.12 -35.03
CA ILE A 202 -9.16 -10.09 -34.49
C ILE A 202 -7.91 -9.38 -33.95
N LYS A 203 -7.69 -9.47 -32.63
CA LYS A 203 -6.51 -8.95 -31.93
C LYS A 203 -5.27 -9.71 -32.38
N ARG A 204 -4.42 -9.05 -33.17
CA ARG A 204 -3.04 -9.48 -33.43
C ARG A 204 -2.22 -9.46 -32.13
N THR A 205 -1.72 -10.61 -31.72
CA THR A 205 -0.75 -10.76 -30.63
C THR A 205 0.66 -10.41 -31.12
N PRO A 206 1.41 -9.55 -30.41
CA PRO A 206 2.81 -9.32 -30.70
C PRO A 206 3.65 -10.51 -30.19
N GLN A 207 4.31 -11.16 -31.13
CA GLN A 207 5.27 -12.25 -30.94
C GLN A 207 6.49 -11.71 -30.18
N ARG A 208 6.70 -12.16 -28.93
CA ARG A 208 7.89 -11.82 -28.14
C ARG A 208 8.91 -12.96 -28.22
N THR A 209 10.07 -12.62 -28.75
CA THR A 209 11.32 -13.38 -28.76
C THR A 209 11.79 -13.65 -27.32
N ARG A 210 12.10 -14.91 -27.04
CA ARG A 210 12.83 -15.35 -25.83
C ARG A 210 14.33 -15.18 -26.09
N GLU A 211 15.06 -14.87 -25.02
CA GLU A 211 16.51 -15.10 -24.75
C GLU A 211 16.95 -14.06 -23.69
N LYS A 212 17.83 -14.27 -22.72
CA LYS A 212 18.65 -15.40 -22.26
C LYS A 212 19.10 -15.03 -20.84
N GLU A 213 19.33 -16.02 -19.98
CA GLU A 213 19.92 -15.87 -18.65
C GLU A 213 21.41 -15.54 -18.73
N ALA A 214 21.91 -14.73 -17.80
CA ALA A 214 23.29 -14.79 -17.28
C ALA A 214 23.37 -13.95 -16.00
N GLY A 215 23.75 -14.57 -14.89
CA GLY A 215 24.02 -13.90 -13.63
C GLY A 215 25.50 -13.54 -13.47
N THR A 216 25.81 -12.58 -12.59
CA THR A 216 27.01 -12.54 -11.71
C THR A 216 26.96 -11.30 -10.77
N PRO A 217 27.82 -11.23 -9.72
CA PRO A 217 27.52 -10.60 -8.42
C PRO A 217 28.27 -9.27 -8.17
N GLY A 218 27.86 -8.50 -7.17
CA GLY A 218 28.56 -7.27 -6.81
C GLY A 218 28.22 -6.73 -5.42
N ARG A 219 28.99 -7.18 -4.43
CA ARG A 219 29.04 -6.71 -3.03
C ARG A 219 29.79 -5.38 -2.96
N ILE A 220 29.16 -4.31 -2.45
CA ILE A 220 29.87 -3.08 -2.02
C ILE A 220 29.35 -2.63 -0.66
N THR A 221 30.18 -2.84 0.36
CA THR A 221 30.07 -2.28 1.71
C THR A 221 30.64 -0.87 1.74
N HIS A 222 29.91 0.10 2.30
CA HIS A 222 30.50 1.34 2.78
C HIS A 222 30.08 1.61 4.23
N SER A 223 31.10 1.91 5.04
CA SER A 223 31.10 2.07 6.49
C SER A 223 30.47 3.40 6.91
N LYS A 224 29.70 3.36 8.01
CA LYS A 224 29.10 4.53 8.66
C LYS A 224 30.10 5.20 9.60
N ALA A 225 30.43 6.47 9.34
CA ALA A 225 31.11 7.32 10.30
C ALA A 225 30.10 7.82 11.36
N LYS A 226 30.37 7.54 12.64
CA LYS A 226 29.59 8.03 13.79
C LYS A 226 30.05 9.45 14.15
N VAL A 227 29.27 10.46 13.78
CA VAL A 227 29.41 11.82 14.36
C VAL A 227 28.64 11.85 15.68
N LYS A 228 29.39 11.92 16.78
CA LYS A 228 28.85 12.13 18.14
C LYS A 228 28.55 13.62 18.31
N THR A 229 27.34 14.04 18.00
CA THR A 229 26.85 15.38 18.34
C THR A 229 26.52 15.41 19.83
N LYS A 230 27.29 16.19 20.60
CA LYS A 230 27.04 16.44 22.02
C LYS A 230 25.70 17.17 22.15
N LEU A 231 24.76 16.52 22.86
CA LEU A 231 23.52 17.11 23.33
C LEU A 231 23.81 18.37 24.15
N SER A 232 23.22 19.48 23.74
CA SER A 232 23.18 20.72 24.52
C SER A 232 22.29 20.54 25.76
N PRO A 233 22.69 21.02 26.94
CA PRO A 233 21.84 21.03 28.12
C PRO A 233 20.95 22.29 28.07
N PHE A 234 19.74 22.19 27.53
CA PHE A 234 18.77 23.27 27.63
C PHE A 234 17.35 22.71 27.83
N VAL A 235 16.63 23.38 28.73
CA VAL A 235 15.21 23.21 29.12
C VAL A 235 14.90 22.21 30.25
N GLU A 236 15.32 22.57 31.47
CA GLU A 236 14.49 22.38 32.66
C GLU A 236 13.52 23.58 32.80
N LYS A 237 12.29 23.29 33.27
CA LYS A 237 11.21 24.22 33.68
C LYS A 237 10.15 24.55 32.63
N LEU A 238 9.24 23.60 32.42
CA LEU A 238 7.81 23.88 32.21
C LEU A 238 6.97 22.65 32.61
N LYS A 239 6.92 22.36 33.92
CA LYS A 239 5.94 21.44 34.52
C LYS A 239 4.60 22.17 34.68
N LYS A 240 3.88 22.35 33.57
CA LYS A 240 2.42 22.48 33.59
C LYS A 240 1.91 21.33 32.73
N SER A 241 1.58 20.21 33.38
CA SER A 241 0.89 19.11 32.71
C SER A 241 -0.37 19.69 32.07
N PRO A 242 -0.58 19.53 30.74
CA PRO A 242 -1.83 19.92 30.11
C PRO A 242 -2.94 19.20 30.87
N THR A 243 -3.78 19.96 31.57
CA THR A 243 -4.98 19.44 32.21
C THR A 243 -5.71 18.64 31.15
N GLN A 244 -5.83 17.33 31.38
CA GLN A 244 -6.47 16.44 30.42
C GLN A 244 -7.84 17.03 30.09
N PRO A 245 -8.16 17.26 28.80
CA PRO A 245 -9.47 17.79 28.45
C PRO A 245 -10.53 16.84 29.00
N ASP A 246 -11.51 17.43 29.68
CA ASP A 246 -12.61 16.72 30.31
C ASP A 246 -13.29 15.78 29.29
N LYS A 247 -13.80 14.64 29.74
CA LYS A 247 -14.43 13.62 28.88
C LYS A 247 -15.54 14.23 28.02
N VAL A 248 -16.25 15.23 28.57
CA VAL A 248 -17.31 15.98 27.89
C VAL A 248 -16.78 16.76 26.67
N ALA A 249 -15.65 17.46 26.82
CA ALA A 249 -15.05 18.23 25.72
C ALA A 249 -14.59 17.32 24.57
N LYS A 250 -14.10 16.12 24.87
CA LYS A 250 -13.67 15.13 23.87
C LYS A 250 -14.85 14.60 23.03
N LEU A 251 -15.97 14.30 23.68
CA LEU A 251 -17.20 13.87 22.99
C LEU A 251 -17.74 14.96 22.06
N HIS A 252 -17.62 16.23 22.45
CA HIS A 252 -18.06 17.34 21.62
C HIS A 252 -17.25 17.45 20.32
N VAL A 253 -15.93 17.35 20.38
CA VAL A 253 -15.09 17.41 19.15
C VAL A 253 -15.38 16.23 18.23
N GLN A 254 -15.55 15.02 18.78
CA GLN A 254 -15.91 13.85 17.99
C GLN A 254 -17.25 14.06 17.26
N TRP A 255 -18.25 14.60 17.95
CA TRP A 255 -19.55 14.89 17.36
C TRP A 255 -19.46 15.96 16.27
N MET A 256 -18.67 17.03 16.47
CA MET A 256 -18.44 18.05 15.44
C MET A 256 -17.78 17.49 14.17
N ILE A 257 -16.81 16.59 14.31
CA ILE A 257 -16.15 15.94 13.18
C ILE A 257 -17.15 15.11 12.38
N LEU A 258 -17.97 14.31 13.06
CA LEU A 258 -18.98 13.48 12.40
C LEU A 258 -20.08 14.32 11.76
N GLN A 259 -20.53 15.39 12.41
CA GLN A 259 -21.49 16.32 11.82
C GLN A 259 -20.93 17.01 10.58
N SER A 260 -19.64 17.38 10.60
CA SER A 260 -18.97 17.96 9.43
C SER A 260 -18.86 16.94 8.29
N PHE A 261 -18.60 15.67 8.62
CA PHE A 261 -18.59 14.58 7.64
C PHE A 261 -19.97 14.35 7.02
N ASP A 262 -21.04 14.35 7.82
CA ASP A 262 -22.42 14.19 7.32
C ASP A 262 -22.80 15.34 6.37
N ARG A 263 -22.35 16.56 6.65
CA ARG A 263 -22.56 17.75 5.80
C ARG A 263 -21.80 17.73 4.48
N CYS A 264 -20.79 16.86 4.31
CA CYS A 264 -20.09 16.72 3.04
C CYS A 264 -20.93 16.00 1.98
N TYR A 265 -22.04 15.37 2.37
CA TYR A 265 -22.96 14.70 1.47
C TYR A 265 -24.20 15.56 1.25
N PRO A 266 -24.83 15.48 0.06
CA PRO A 266 -26.04 16.24 -0.21
C PRO A 266 -27.19 15.74 0.69
N GLU A 267 -28.11 16.64 1.05
CA GLU A 267 -29.18 16.38 2.03
C GLU A 267 -30.14 15.25 1.61
N ASN A 268 -30.19 14.91 0.33
CA ASN A 268 -30.97 13.79 -0.18
C ASN A 268 -30.32 12.41 0.05
N LEU A 269 -29.06 12.37 0.49
CA LEU A 269 -28.38 11.14 0.88
C LEU A 269 -28.51 10.93 2.39
N VAL A 270 -29.49 10.10 2.79
CA VAL A 270 -29.65 9.71 4.19
C VAL A 270 -28.58 8.67 4.54
N LEU A 271 -27.50 9.11 5.19
CA LEU A 271 -26.49 8.22 5.75
C LEU A 271 -27.07 7.52 6.99
N LYS A 272 -27.36 6.21 6.87
CA LYS A 272 -27.74 5.41 8.03
C LYS A 272 -26.49 5.09 8.84
N ARG A 273 -26.36 5.71 10.01
CA ARG A 273 -25.30 5.39 10.96
C ARG A 273 -25.49 3.97 11.49
N THR A 274 -24.44 3.16 11.39
CA THR A 274 -24.36 1.79 11.92
C THR A 274 -23.29 1.67 12.99
N ASP A 275 -22.95 2.77 13.67
CA ASP A 275 -21.95 2.77 14.73
C ASP A 275 -22.52 2.16 16.01
N SER A 276 -21.70 1.35 16.68
CA SER A 276 -22.05 0.67 17.95
C SER A 276 -21.89 1.60 19.17
N GLY A 277 -21.57 2.88 18.95
CA GLY A 277 -21.23 3.85 19.99
C GLY A 277 -19.83 3.70 20.59
N ASP A 278 -19.03 2.74 20.11
CA ASP A 278 -17.64 2.49 20.51
C ASP A 278 -16.62 3.45 19.83
N GLY A 279 -17.11 4.32 18.95
CA GLY A 279 -16.27 5.19 18.13
C GLY A 279 -15.69 4.51 16.90
N THR A 280 -16.21 3.33 16.52
CA THR A 280 -15.95 2.70 15.23
C THR A 280 -17.22 2.71 14.38
N SER A 281 -17.06 2.93 13.07
CA SER A 281 -18.17 2.91 12.13
C SER A 281 -17.71 2.34 10.80
N GLN A 282 -18.47 1.40 10.24
CA GLN A 282 -18.18 0.87 8.92
C GLN A 282 -18.90 1.68 7.85
N PHE A 283 -18.16 2.12 6.82
CA PHE A 283 -18.70 2.92 5.74
C PHE A 283 -18.04 2.56 4.41
N LEU A 284 -18.81 2.11 3.42
CA LEU A 284 -18.34 1.83 2.04
C LEU A 284 -17.06 0.97 1.94
N GLY A 285 -16.90 -0.01 2.82
CA GLY A 285 -15.69 -0.86 2.84
C GLY A 285 -14.51 -0.23 3.59
N PHE A 286 -14.77 0.78 4.41
CA PHE A 286 -13.84 1.38 5.34
C PHE A 286 -14.32 1.19 6.77
N GLU A 287 -13.38 1.18 7.71
CA GLU A 287 -13.65 1.38 9.12
C GLU A 287 -13.16 2.77 9.50
N ILE A 288 -14.09 3.63 9.90
CA ILE A 288 -13.81 4.94 10.44
C ILE A 288 -13.67 4.79 11.95
N ARG A 289 -12.53 5.23 12.50
CA ARG A 289 -12.24 5.17 13.93
C ARG A 289 -12.00 6.57 14.48
N THR A 290 -12.65 6.89 15.59
CA THR A 290 -12.38 8.11 16.36
C THR A 290 -11.65 7.74 17.64
N LYS A 291 -10.43 8.23 17.85
CA LYS A 291 -9.72 8.01 19.13
C LYS A 291 -10.12 9.07 20.16
N GLN A 292 -10.39 8.63 21.39
CA GLN A 292 -10.71 9.53 22.49
C GLN A 292 -9.49 10.29 23.03
N THR A 293 -8.29 9.77 22.84
CA THR A 293 -7.05 10.37 23.38
C THR A 293 -6.59 11.59 22.60
N GLN A 294 -6.76 11.57 21.27
CA GLN A 294 -6.49 12.67 20.37
C GLN A 294 -7.65 12.73 19.38
N ALA A 295 -8.33 13.87 19.30
CA ALA A 295 -9.47 14.04 18.42
C ALA A 295 -9.00 14.02 16.96
N TYR A 296 -8.93 12.82 16.39
CA TYR A 296 -8.62 12.60 14.99
C TYR A 296 -9.56 11.55 14.41
N LEU A 297 -9.88 11.72 13.14
CA LEU A 297 -10.64 10.77 12.36
C LEU A 297 -9.67 9.86 11.61
N GLY A 298 -9.60 8.60 12.03
CA GLY A 298 -8.85 7.56 11.34
C GLY A 298 -9.75 6.81 10.36
N CYS A 299 -9.19 6.37 9.26
CA CYS A 299 -9.83 5.50 8.29
C CYS A 299 -8.94 4.30 8.02
N VAL A 300 -9.54 3.12 7.89
CA VAL A 300 -8.87 1.87 7.61
C VAL A 300 -9.60 1.16 6.47
N GLN A 301 -8.88 0.76 5.42
CA GLN A 301 -9.46 -0.03 4.33
C GLN A 301 -9.83 -1.43 4.84
N LEU A 302 -11.10 -1.81 4.73
CA LEU A 302 -11.56 -3.17 5.01
C LEU A 302 -11.59 -4.02 3.73
N VAL A 303 -11.42 -5.32 3.91
CA VAL A 303 -11.64 -6.33 2.86
C VAL A 303 -12.97 -7.03 3.15
N LYS A 304 -13.81 -7.24 2.13
CA LYS A 304 -15.15 -7.84 2.32
C LYS A 304 -15.13 -9.23 2.98
N ASN A 305 -14.05 -9.98 2.77
CA ASN A 305 -13.85 -11.32 3.30
C ASN A 305 -13.00 -11.32 4.58
N GLU A 306 -12.70 -10.17 5.19
CA GLU A 306 -11.75 -10.10 6.28
C GLU A 306 -12.10 -11.04 7.43
N GLU A 307 -13.32 -10.95 7.97
CA GLU A 307 -13.79 -11.81 9.05
C GLU A 307 -13.68 -13.29 8.67
N SER A 308 -14.24 -13.68 7.52
CA SER A 308 -14.21 -15.09 7.05
C SER A 308 -12.82 -15.63 6.73
N ILE A 309 -11.87 -14.76 6.36
CA ILE A 309 -10.48 -15.17 6.13
C ILE A 309 -9.80 -15.50 7.46
N TRP A 310 -10.07 -14.72 8.52
CA TRP A 310 -9.43 -14.92 9.82
C TRP A 310 -10.10 -15.98 10.68
N THR A 311 -11.40 -16.23 10.50
CA THR A 311 -12.13 -17.27 11.26
C THR A 311 -12.10 -18.62 10.56
N ASP A 312 -12.48 -18.65 9.28
CA ASP A 312 -12.81 -19.90 8.57
C ASP A 312 -11.81 -20.23 7.45
N GLU A 313 -10.82 -19.34 7.22
CA GLU A 313 -9.91 -19.38 6.07
C GLU A 313 -10.65 -19.57 4.72
N LYS A 314 -11.86 -19.02 4.60
CA LYS A 314 -12.74 -19.23 3.44
C LYS A 314 -13.15 -17.90 2.81
N LEU A 315 -13.29 -17.92 1.48
CA LEU A 315 -13.86 -16.81 0.73
C LEU A 315 -15.38 -16.97 0.64
N ILE A 316 -16.12 -16.13 1.37
CA ILE A 316 -17.58 -16.01 1.22
C ILE A 316 -17.88 -15.26 -0.08
N PHE A 317 -17.23 -14.12 -0.29
CA PHE A 317 -17.37 -13.30 -1.49
C PHE A 317 -16.26 -13.63 -2.49
N LYS A 318 -16.59 -14.44 -3.50
CA LYS A 318 -15.66 -14.82 -4.59
C LYS A 318 -15.62 -13.76 -5.71
N ASN A 319 -15.43 -12.49 -5.32
CA ASN A 319 -15.31 -11.41 -6.28
C ASN A 319 -13.90 -11.36 -6.88
N GLY A 320 -13.82 -11.17 -8.20
CA GLY A 320 -12.57 -11.08 -8.95
C GLY A 320 -12.15 -12.38 -9.64
N GLN A 321 -11.06 -12.32 -10.39
CA GLN A 321 -10.51 -13.47 -11.11
C GLN A 321 -9.62 -14.33 -10.20
N SER A 322 -9.76 -15.65 -10.30
CA SER A 322 -8.79 -16.60 -9.73
C SER A 322 -7.47 -16.55 -10.50
N TYR A 323 -6.38 -17.01 -9.89
CA TYR A 323 -5.10 -17.08 -10.59
C TYR A 323 -5.10 -18.10 -11.74
N SER A 324 -5.92 -19.15 -11.64
CA SER A 324 -6.08 -20.14 -12.70
C SER A 324 -6.88 -19.63 -13.92
N SER A 325 -7.53 -18.47 -13.81
CA SER A 325 -8.26 -17.89 -14.93
C SER A 325 -7.34 -17.52 -16.10
N TRP A 326 -7.91 -17.53 -17.31
CA TRP A 326 -7.24 -17.43 -18.62
C TRP A 326 -6.48 -16.12 -18.89
N SER A 327 -6.36 -15.21 -17.92
CA SER A 327 -5.64 -13.95 -18.08
C SER A 327 -4.12 -14.12 -17.90
N SER A 328 -3.37 -13.29 -18.63
CA SER A 328 -1.90 -13.26 -18.54
C SER A 328 -1.42 -12.80 -17.15
N LYS A 329 -0.13 -13.01 -16.85
CA LYS A 329 0.45 -12.65 -15.53
C LYS A 329 0.41 -11.13 -15.25
N GLN A 330 0.44 -10.30 -16.30
CA GLN A 330 0.51 -8.84 -16.17
C GLN A 330 -0.75 -8.21 -15.54
N PRO A 331 -1.97 -8.48 -16.04
CA PRO A 331 -3.21 -8.05 -15.38
C PRO A 331 -3.30 -8.47 -13.91
N LYS A 332 -2.83 -9.68 -13.57
CA LYS A 332 -2.84 -10.21 -12.21
C LYS A 332 -1.94 -9.39 -11.29
N ASN A 333 -0.75 -9.00 -11.75
CA ASN A 333 0.13 -8.10 -10.99
C ASN A 333 -0.48 -6.71 -10.79
N VAL A 334 -1.16 -6.18 -11.82
CA VAL A 334 -1.87 -4.89 -11.73
C VAL A 334 -2.98 -4.94 -10.68
N ILE A 335 -3.73 -6.05 -10.60
CA ILE A 335 -4.76 -6.24 -9.56
C ILE A 335 -4.13 -6.22 -8.16
N MET A 336 -3.02 -6.94 -7.96
CA MET A 336 -2.30 -6.94 -6.67
C MET A 336 -1.83 -5.53 -6.31
N ALA A 337 -1.18 -4.83 -7.24
CA ALA A 337 -0.74 -3.44 -7.04
C ALA A 337 -1.93 -2.51 -6.72
N SER A 338 -3.07 -2.69 -7.38
CA SER A 338 -4.29 -1.92 -7.12
C SER A 338 -4.83 -2.11 -5.70
N TYR A 339 -4.77 -3.33 -5.14
CA TYR A 339 -5.08 -3.54 -3.72
C TYR A 339 -4.13 -2.76 -2.80
N LEU A 340 -2.82 -2.81 -3.06
CA LEU A 340 -1.82 -2.09 -2.26
C LEU A 340 -2.01 -0.57 -2.34
N HIS A 341 -2.30 -0.04 -3.54
CA HIS A 341 -2.63 1.37 -3.72
C HIS A 341 -3.85 1.80 -2.90
N ARG A 342 -4.93 1.01 -2.93
CA ARG A 342 -6.14 1.30 -2.13
C ARG A 342 -5.86 1.28 -0.64
N ILE A 343 -5.12 0.28 -0.14
CA ILE A 343 -4.70 0.25 1.27
C ILE A 343 -3.91 1.52 1.60
N ASN A 344 -2.93 1.89 0.77
CA ASN A 344 -2.09 3.05 1.04
C ASN A 344 -2.86 4.37 1.04
N GLN A 345 -3.79 4.54 0.10
CA GLN A 345 -4.56 5.79 -0.06
C GLN A 345 -5.64 5.91 1.02
N ASN A 346 -6.31 4.81 1.34
CA ASN A 346 -7.51 4.86 2.17
C ASN A 346 -7.25 4.57 3.65
N THR A 347 -6.06 4.09 4.01
CA THR A 347 -5.70 3.80 5.41
C THR A 347 -4.87 4.95 5.97
N THR A 348 -5.53 5.84 6.71
CA THR A 348 -4.86 6.97 7.37
C THR A 348 -4.17 6.53 8.67
N ILE A 349 -4.68 5.50 9.33
CA ILE A 349 -4.01 4.90 10.50
C ILE A 349 -2.88 4.00 10.02
N ARG A 350 -1.68 4.56 9.81
CA ARG A 350 -0.56 3.85 9.18
C ARG A 350 -0.23 2.52 9.86
N ALA A 351 -0.31 2.44 11.18
CA ALA A 351 -0.03 1.22 11.95
C ALA A 351 -0.91 0.01 11.56
N GLU A 352 -2.05 0.22 10.90
CA GLU A 352 -2.95 -0.85 10.44
C GLU A 352 -2.55 -1.43 9.08
N ILE A 353 -1.76 -0.71 8.29
CA ILE A 353 -1.35 -1.12 6.93
C ILE A 353 -0.77 -2.54 6.87
N PRO A 354 0.16 -2.93 7.77
CA PRO A 354 0.74 -4.27 7.76
C PRO A 354 -0.33 -5.38 7.85
N MET A 355 -1.31 -5.20 8.74
CA MET A 355 -2.44 -6.13 8.89
C MET A 355 -3.31 -6.16 7.63
N ARG A 356 -3.57 -5.02 6.99
CA ARG A 356 -4.37 -4.99 5.75
C ARG A 356 -3.67 -5.66 4.58
N VAL A 357 -2.35 -5.49 4.47
CA VAL A 357 -1.54 -6.17 3.46
C VAL A 357 -1.55 -7.68 3.72
N LEU A 358 -1.45 -8.11 4.98
CA LEU A 358 -1.54 -9.52 5.35
C LEU A 358 -2.92 -10.12 5.01
N THR A 359 -4.02 -9.43 5.31
CA THR A 359 -5.37 -9.87 4.92
C THR A 359 -5.49 -10.05 3.41
N VAL A 360 -4.97 -9.10 2.60
CA VAL A 360 -4.97 -9.23 1.14
C VAL A 360 -4.08 -10.38 0.67
N LYS A 361 -2.91 -10.59 1.28
CA LYS A 361 -2.04 -11.74 0.98
C LYS A 361 -2.80 -13.06 1.19
N CYS A 362 -3.50 -13.21 2.31
CA CYS A 362 -4.32 -14.38 2.61
C CYS A 362 -5.48 -14.54 1.60
N GLU A 363 -6.18 -13.46 1.27
CA GLU A 363 -7.26 -13.50 0.27
C GLU A 363 -6.74 -13.98 -1.10
N LEU A 364 -5.60 -13.45 -1.55
CA LEU A 364 -4.99 -13.81 -2.83
C LEU A 364 -4.50 -15.25 -2.84
N ARG A 365 -3.93 -15.74 -1.73
CA ARG A 365 -3.56 -17.15 -1.55
C ARG A 365 -4.76 -18.07 -1.74
N LEU A 366 -5.89 -17.75 -1.13
CA LEU A 366 -7.15 -18.51 -1.29
C LEU A 366 -7.71 -18.45 -2.72
N LYS A 367 -7.36 -17.42 -3.50
CA LYS A 367 -7.66 -17.32 -4.95
C LYS A 367 -6.64 -18.03 -5.85
N GLY A 368 -5.66 -18.72 -5.25
CA GLY A 368 -4.61 -19.47 -5.93
C GLY A 368 -3.45 -18.62 -6.46
N PHE A 369 -3.29 -17.37 -6.01
CA PHE A 369 -2.16 -16.55 -6.42
C PHE A 369 -0.86 -17.08 -5.80
N PRO A 370 0.22 -17.24 -6.60
CA PRO A 370 1.52 -17.62 -6.09
C PRO A 370 2.09 -16.59 -5.11
N GLU A 371 2.69 -17.07 -4.02
CA GLU A 371 3.24 -16.23 -2.97
C GLU A 371 4.42 -15.36 -3.46
N ASP A 372 5.28 -15.94 -4.31
CA ASP A 372 6.41 -15.24 -4.95
C ASP A 372 5.96 -14.07 -5.83
N ALA A 373 4.80 -14.21 -6.49
CA ALA A 373 4.23 -13.15 -7.31
C ALA A 373 3.78 -11.96 -6.45
N PHE A 374 3.11 -12.23 -5.32
CA PHE A 374 2.71 -11.19 -4.38
C PHE A 374 3.92 -10.52 -3.73
N GLU A 375 4.91 -11.31 -3.29
CA GLU A 375 6.16 -10.80 -2.70
C GLU A 375 6.88 -9.83 -3.64
N ARG A 376 7.07 -10.20 -4.91
CA ARG A 376 7.70 -9.32 -5.92
C ARG A 376 6.95 -8.01 -6.07
N VAL A 377 5.61 -8.05 -6.16
CA VAL A 377 4.79 -6.83 -6.30
C VAL A 377 4.88 -5.98 -5.03
N LEU A 378 4.82 -6.56 -3.84
CA LEU A 378 4.92 -5.83 -2.59
C LEU A 378 6.30 -5.18 -2.42
N LYS A 379 7.38 -5.91 -2.71
CA LYS A 379 8.76 -5.37 -2.70
C LYS A 379 8.90 -4.19 -3.65
N SER A 380 8.43 -4.32 -4.89
CA SER A 380 8.43 -3.24 -5.87
C SER A 380 7.58 -2.04 -5.42
N PHE A 381 6.42 -2.28 -4.81
CA PHE A 381 5.55 -1.22 -4.32
C PHE A 381 6.19 -0.43 -3.16
N ALA A 382 6.99 -1.09 -2.31
CA ALA A 382 7.58 -0.49 -1.12
C ALA A 382 8.85 0.36 -1.36
N VAL A 383 9.45 0.32 -2.55
CA VAL A 383 10.75 0.99 -2.85
C VAL A 383 10.70 2.48 -2.51
N ASP A 384 9.69 3.20 -3.00
CA ASP A 384 9.53 4.65 -2.84
C ASP A 384 8.46 5.03 -1.81
N LYS A 385 8.25 4.16 -0.81
CA LYS A 385 7.25 4.38 0.24
C LYS A 385 7.89 4.60 1.60
N ASP A 386 7.05 5.03 2.54
CA ASP A 386 7.45 5.27 3.92
C ASP A 386 8.01 3.99 4.59
N SER A 387 8.61 4.18 5.76
CA SER A 387 9.26 3.10 6.51
C SER A 387 8.29 1.98 6.90
N ILE A 388 6.99 2.25 7.03
CA ILE A 388 6.01 1.22 7.39
C ILE A 388 5.82 0.21 6.26
N TRP A 389 5.91 0.62 4.99
CA TRP A 389 5.86 -0.34 3.87
C TRP A 389 7.11 -1.23 3.82
N LYS A 390 8.29 -0.66 4.10
CA LYS A 390 9.55 -1.44 4.20
C LYS A 390 9.48 -2.44 5.35
N TRP A 391 9.02 -1.99 6.51
CA TRP A 391 8.78 -2.86 7.66
C TRP A 391 7.75 -3.96 7.35
N THR A 392 6.69 -3.65 6.61
CA THR A 392 5.68 -4.63 6.19
C THR A 392 6.28 -5.71 5.30
N VAL A 393 7.17 -5.35 4.37
CA VAL A 393 7.90 -6.33 3.55
C VAL A 393 8.75 -7.25 4.43
N ASP A 394 9.56 -6.68 5.32
CA ASP A 394 10.45 -7.46 6.20
C ASP A 394 9.66 -8.36 7.17
N LEU A 395 8.51 -7.89 7.64
CA LEU A 395 7.59 -8.66 8.50
C LEU A 395 7.01 -9.87 7.77
N LEU A 396 6.56 -9.70 6.53
CA LEU A 396 5.87 -10.75 5.77
C LEU A 396 6.80 -11.71 5.05
N PHE A 397 8.04 -11.27 4.78
CA PHE A 397 9.06 -12.00 4.04
C PHE A 397 10.42 -11.83 4.72
N PRO A 398 10.60 -12.40 5.92
CA PRO A 398 11.87 -12.31 6.62
C PRO A 398 12.98 -12.93 5.77
N ARG A 399 14.09 -12.21 5.61
CA ARG A 399 15.26 -12.76 4.93
C ARG A 399 15.74 -13.98 5.72
N ALA A 400 15.98 -15.09 5.04
CA ALA A 400 16.70 -16.20 5.65
C ALA A 400 18.01 -15.64 6.22
N LYS A 401 18.25 -15.87 7.51
CA LYS A 401 19.53 -15.52 8.12
C LYS A 401 20.56 -16.44 7.48
N GLU A 402 21.41 -15.88 6.64
CA GLU A 402 22.58 -16.56 6.06
C GLU A 402 23.54 -17.05 7.15
#